data_AF-A0A852ZGL1-F1
#
_entry.id   AF-A0A852ZGL1-F1
#
_cell.length_a   1.000
_cell.length_b   1.000
_cell.length_c   1.000
_cell.angle_alpha   90.00
_cell.angle_beta   90.00
_cell.angle_gamma   90.00
#
_symmetry.space_group_name_H-M   'P 1'
#
loop_
_entity.id
_entity.type
_entity.pdbx_description
1 polymer ?
#
loop_
_entity_poly.entity_id
_entity_poly.type
_entity_poly.pdbx_seq_one_letter_code
_entity_poly.pdbx_strand_id
1 'polypeptide(L)'
;MSDDERLTARLFQRADGAEDWRVLRFGASTWFAAPSHAEGAALVRRIADLPADGFSTPDVDLRARGVHVRLGRRGSTGFTRTEVEAARGISMAARDLGLSAEPSVPQAVQLAVDTLDPASVTAFWRPVMRYEPKGGDVLADPMRRDPPFWFQQQDAPRPLRNRIHVDVAHPHLFALEAAKAARAVGGAHAHAGDYYGTFADAEGNEVDIIPLVPEDTFGDDPDLADWRELFGGMTFYPVGSRARAAELATVVARLADDAGLPLLVDLRPEGVTIDTGKDQCEDERFPDLARRVQAAARDLGLTADPSRLRFVQVGVDAVDIPAVRAFWKAVLGYEYDPRPGVTDIYDPHRLNPPVFFQRMSESEEARRRQRNRIHVDVYVPDDQAQARIDAALAAGGRVVYDDEAPEWWTLADPEGNEVDIAVMVGREDAGRGRHR
;
A
#
# COMPACT_ATOMS: atom_id res chain seq x y z
N MET A 1 34.62 -0.60 13.29
CA MET A 1 33.31 0.02 13.02
C MET A 1 32.37 -0.47 14.11
N SER A 2 31.93 0.46 14.98
CA SER A 2 31.05 0.16 16.12
C SER A 2 29.64 -0.19 15.64
N ASP A 3 28.82 -0.78 16.52
CA ASP A 3 27.42 -1.13 16.25
C ASP A 3 26.50 0.09 16.01
N ASP A 4 27.02 1.31 16.23
CA ASP A 4 26.32 2.58 15.98
C ASP A 4 26.46 3.11 14.55
N GLU A 5 27.30 2.50 13.70
CA GLU A 5 27.52 2.99 12.34
C GLU A 5 26.37 2.54 11.42
N ARG A 6 25.47 3.48 11.10
CA ARG A 6 24.35 3.28 10.19
C ARG A 6 24.84 3.18 8.73
N LEU A 7 24.48 2.09 8.06
CA LEU A 7 24.73 1.84 6.64
C LEU A 7 23.77 2.64 5.77
N THR A 8 24.26 3.17 4.64
CA THR A 8 23.38 3.80 3.64
C THR A 8 22.63 2.74 2.84
N ALA A 9 21.58 3.15 2.12
CA ALA A 9 20.86 2.29 1.17
C ALA A 9 21.79 1.49 0.24
N ARG A 10 22.80 2.19 -0.33
CA ARG A 10 23.79 1.60 -1.23
C ARG A 10 24.67 0.57 -0.53
N LEU A 11 25.10 0.85 0.71
CA LEU A 11 25.94 -0.07 1.48
C LEU A 11 25.17 -1.30 1.93
N PHE A 12 23.89 -1.15 2.28
CA PHE A 12 23.01 -2.28 2.62
C PHE A 12 22.88 -3.25 1.43
N GLN A 13 22.50 -2.73 0.25
CA GLN A 13 22.31 -3.56 -0.96
C GLN A 13 23.58 -4.25 -1.46
N ARG A 14 24.77 -3.72 -1.11
CA ARG A 14 26.07 -4.30 -1.49
C ARG A 14 26.67 -5.19 -0.40
N ALA A 15 26.01 -5.32 0.74
CA ALA A 15 26.46 -6.23 1.77
C ALA A 15 26.31 -7.67 1.27
N ASP A 16 27.36 -8.47 1.43
CA ASP A 16 27.39 -9.89 1.08
C ASP A 16 26.15 -10.61 1.63
N GLY A 17 25.40 -11.34 0.81
CA GLY A 17 24.17 -12.05 1.21
C GLY A 17 22.91 -11.19 1.35
N ALA A 18 22.94 -9.91 0.97
CA ALA A 18 21.78 -9.01 0.89
C ALA A 18 21.40 -8.62 -0.55
N GLU A 19 21.91 -9.33 -1.56
CA GLU A 19 21.72 -9.03 -2.99
C GLU A 19 20.26 -9.16 -3.46
N ASP A 20 19.49 -9.99 -2.75
CA ASP A 20 18.06 -10.22 -2.97
C ASP A 20 17.19 -9.02 -2.58
N TRP A 21 17.76 -8.02 -1.89
CA TRP A 21 17.01 -6.92 -1.29
C TRP A 21 17.18 -5.62 -2.08
N ARG A 22 16.14 -4.77 -2.01
CA ARG A 22 16.14 -3.40 -2.51
C ARG A 22 15.71 -2.45 -1.43
N VAL A 23 16.45 -1.36 -1.25
CA VAL A 23 16.10 -0.31 -0.33
C VAL A 23 15.18 0.67 -1.04
N LEU A 24 13.95 0.75 -0.54
CA LEU A 24 12.90 1.65 -1.00
C LEU A 24 12.56 2.66 0.11
N ARG A 25 11.59 3.55 -0.14
CA ARG A 25 11.28 4.67 0.76
C ARG A 25 11.02 4.27 2.22
N PHE A 26 10.42 3.11 2.42
CA PHE A 26 9.91 2.65 3.73
C PHE A 26 10.67 1.48 4.35
N GLY A 27 11.77 1.05 3.74
CA GLY A 27 12.57 -0.08 4.25
C GLY A 27 13.33 -0.81 3.16
N ALA A 28 14.06 -1.85 3.56
CA ALA A 28 14.60 -2.84 2.65
C ALA A 28 13.51 -3.89 2.37
N SER A 29 13.22 -4.12 1.11
CA SER A 29 12.17 -5.04 0.65
C SER A 29 12.75 -6.11 -0.27
N THR A 30 12.15 -7.29 -0.24
CA THR A 30 12.41 -8.37 -1.18
C THR A 30 11.12 -9.15 -1.47
N TRP A 31 11.05 -9.76 -2.65
CA TRP A 31 9.99 -10.67 -3.04
C TRP A 31 10.60 -12.06 -3.29
N PHE A 32 10.04 -13.08 -2.66
CA PHE A 32 10.38 -14.48 -2.94
C PHE A 32 9.22 -15.14 -3.68
N ALA A 33 9.45 -15.56 -4.92
CA ALA A 33 8.45 -16.28 -5.69
C ALA A 33 8.16 -17.64 -5.05
N ALA A 34 6.88 -17.96 -4.90
CA ALA A 34 6.40 -19.23 -4.40
C ALA A 34 5.27 -19.77 -5.29
N PRO A 35 5.18 -21.08 -5.52
CA PRO A 35 4.18 -21.65 -6.42
C PRO A 35 2.77 -21.74 -5.81
N SER A 36 2.62 -21.57 -4.49
CA SER A 36 1.33 -21.55 -3.80
C SER A 36 1.41 -20.81 -2.46
N HIS A 37 0.28 -20.57 -1.78
CA HIS A 37 0.30 -19.98 -0.44
C HIS A 37 1.00 -20.89 0.55
N ALA A 38 0.77 -22.20 0.50
CA ALA A 38 1.34 -23.15 1.45
C ALA A 38 2.89 -23.17 1.39
N GLU A 39 3.46 -23.12 0.18
CA GLU A 39 4.92 -23.03 0.00
C GLU A 39 5.46 -21.67 0.48
N GLY A 40 4.74 -20.57 0.23
CA GLY A 40 5.08 -19.27 0.82
C GLY A 40 5.00 -19.27 2.35
N ALA A 41 3.99 -19.91 2.93
CA ALA A 41 3.81 -20.01 4.37
C ALA A 41 4.93 -20.82 5.06
N ALA A 42 5.57 -21.76 4.35
CA ALA A 42 6.76 -22.43 4.85
C ALA A 42 7.90 -21.44 5.11
N LEU A 43 8.09 -20.44 4.24
CA LEU A 43 9.05 -19.35 4.46
C LEU A 43 8.60 -18.45 5.62
N VAL A 44 7.31 -18.09 5.69
CA VAL A 44 6.77 -17.29 6.81
C VAL A 44 7.10 -17.92 8.17
N ARG A 45 6.98 -19.25 8.29
CA ARG A 45 7.38 -20.00 9.50
C ARG A 45 8.88 -19.87 9.79
N ARG A 46 9.74 -20.06 8.79
CA ARG A 46 11.20 -19.90 8.97
C ARG A 46 11.57 -18.49 9.43
N ILE A 47 10.91 -17.46 8.89
CA ILE A 47 11.09 -16.06 9.30
C ILE A 47 10.67 -15.86 10.77
N ALA A 48 9.56 -16.46 11.20
CA ALA A 48 9.10 -16.38 12.57
C ALA A 48 10.07 -17.04 13.57
N ASP A 49 10.78 -18.09 13.15
CA ASP A 49 11.77 -18.82 13.95
C ASP A 49 13.14 -18.12 14.02
N LEU A 50 13.40 -17.12 13.16
CA LEU A 50 14.66 -16.36 13.22
C LEU A 50 14.79 -15.61 14.58
N PRO A 51 16.00 -15.55 15.17
CA PRO A 51 16.25 -14.79 16.38
C PRO A 51 15.81 -13.33 16.23
N ALA A 52 15.22 -12.74 17.28
CA ALA A 52 14.78 -11.34 17.27
C ALA A 52 15.89 -10.36 17.72
N ASP A 53 17.14 -10.77 17.62
CA ASP A 53 18.26 -10.10 18.27
C ASP A 53 18.55 -8.75 17.61
N GLY A 54 17.94 -7.67 18.11
CA GLY A 54 18.30 -6.29 17.79
C GLY A 54 17.64 -5.65 16.56
N PHE A 55 16.74 -6.35 15.85
CA PHE A 55 15.94 -5.77 14.76
C PHE A 55 14.43 -5.90 15.01
N SER A 56 13.65 -4.99 14.42
CA SER A 56 12.19 -5.06 14.51
C SER A 56 11.66 -6.24 13.71
N THR A 57 10.63 -6.91 14.22
CA THR A 57 9.86 -7.91 13.48
C THR A 57 9.56 -7.42 12.06
N PRO A 58 9.90 -8.20 11.01
CA PRO A 58 9.62 -7.82 9.64
C PRO A 58 8.13 -7.75 9.39
N ASP A 59 7.71 -6.86 8.51
CA ASP A 59 6.40 -6.95 7.89
C ASP A 59 6.48 -8.01 6.78
N VAL A 60 5.49 -8.90 6.73
CA VAL A 60 5.44 -10.00 5.76
C VAL A 60 4.07 -10.01 5.07
N ASP A 61 4.07 -10.03 3.75
CA ASP A 61 2.85 -10.13 2.95
C ASP A 61 2.90 -11.46 2.17
N LEU A 62 2.07 -12.42 2.57
CA LEU A 62 1.93 -13.70 1.91
C LEU A 62 0.83 -13.60 0.83
N ARG A 63 1.18 -14.06 -0.37
CA ARG A 63 0.32 -14.06 -1.56
C ARG A 63 0.37 -15.43 -2.21
N ALA A 64 -0.58 -15.70 -3.11
CA ALA A 64 -0.64 -16.96 -3.86
C ALA A 64 0.63 -17.30 -4.63
N ARG A 65 1.38 -16.27 -5.05
CA ARG A 65 2.54 -16.39 -5.94
C ARG A 65 3.87 -16.05 -5.27
N GLY A 66 3.88 -15.78 -3.97
CA GLY A 66 5.11 -15.40 -3.28
C GLY A 66 4.92 -14.70 -1.95
N VAL A 67 6.05 -14.28 -1.40
CA VAL A 67 6.17 -13.65 -0.10
C VAL A 67 6.96 -12.36 -0.26
N HIS A 68 6.33 -11.23 0.05
CA HIS A 68 7.03 -9.97 0.23
C HIS A 68 7.49 -9.87 1.68
N VAL A 69 8.74 -9.44 1.89
CA VAL A 69 9.30 -9.19 3.22
C VAL A 69 9.91 -7.80 3.24
N ARG A 70 9.60 -7.04 4.29
CA ARG A 70 10.14 -5.69 4.52
C ARG A 70 10.82 -5.59 5.89
N LEU A 71 12.07 -5.13 5.88
CA LEU A 71 12.91 -4.82 7.03
C LEU A 71 13.12 -3.31 7.17
N GLY A 72 13.06 -2.78 8.41
CA GLY A 72 13.12 -1.33 8.64
C GLY A 72 11.92 -0.58 8.02
N ARG A 73 11.68 0.72 8.24
CA ARG A 73 12.45 1.74 8.95
C ARG A 73 11.51 2.64 9.76
N ARG A 74 11.55 2.50 11.08
CA ARG A 74 10.86 3.42 12.02
C ARG A 74 11.67 4.72 12.16
N GLY A 75 11.41 5.71 11.30
CA GLY A 75 11.80 7.12 11.52
C GLY A 75 13.30 7.47 11.64
N SER A 76 14.24 6.56 11.41
CA SER A 76 15.69 6.84 11.53
C SER A 76 16.33 7.25 10.19
N THR A 77 17.66 7.53 10.15
CA THR A 77 18.55 7.58 8.92
C THR A 77 19.59 6.41 8.87
N GLY A 78 19.74 5.68 7.74
CA GLY A 78 20.45 4.38 7.55
C GLY A 78 19.99 3.06 8.24
N PHE A 79 20.69 1.96 7.94
CA PHE A 79 20.44 0.57 8.37
C PHE A 79 21.49 0.07 9.37
N THR A 80 21.17 -0.93 10.19
CA THR A 80 22.12 -1.57 11.11
C THR A 80 22.72 -2.85 10.53
N ARG A 81 23.81 -3.33 11.13
CA ARG A 81 24.36 -4.66 10.81
C ARG A 81 23.38 -5.78 11.11
N THR A 82 22.62 -5.64 12.18
CA THR A 82 21.57 -6.58 12.54
C THR A 82 20.50 -6.69 11.46
N GLU A 83 20.11 -5.58 10.82
CA GLU A 83 19.16 -5.62 9.70
C GLU A 83 19.75 -6.35 8.47
N VAL A 84 21.07 -6.23 8.24
CA VAL A 84 21.77 -7.00 7.20
C VAL A 84 21.81 -8.49 7.55
N GLU A 85 22.06 -8.85 8.80
CA GLU A 85 22.04 -10.24 9.27
C GLU A 85 20.65 -10.87 9.16
N ALA A 86 19.60 -10.11 9.49
CA ALA A 86 18.22 -10.52 9.28
C ALA A 86 17.93 -10.78 7.79
N ALA A 87 18.32 -9.84 6.91
CA ALA A 87 18.16 -9.97 5.47
C ALA A 87 18.82 -11.25 4.94
N ARG A 88 20.07 -11.52 5.36
CA ARG A 88 20.81 -12.75 5.01
C ARG A 88 20.10 -14.01 5.50
N GLY A 89 19.65 -14.02 6.75
CA GLY A 89 18.96 -15.17 7.35
C GLY A 89 17.68 -15.51 6.60
N ILE A 90 16.91 -14.50 6.21
CA ILE A 90 15.68 -14.65 5.44
C ILE A 90 15.98 -15.16 4.02
N SER A 91 16.95 -14.57 3.33
CA SER A 91 17.39 -15.03 2.01
C SER A 91 17.89 -16.48 2.02
N MET A 92 18.64 -16.87 3.06
CA MET A 92 19.08 -18.25 3.25
C MET A 92 17.89 -19.20 3.49
N ALA A 93 16.95 -18.82 4.35
CA ALA A 93 15.74 -19.62 4.59
C ALA A 93 14.90 -19.81 3.33
N ALA A 94 14.79 -18.78 2.47
CA ALA A 94 14.11 -18.89 1.18
C ALA A 94 14.84 -19.86 0.24
N ARG A 95 16.17 -19.76 0.13
CA ARG A 95 16.99 -20.67 -0.68
C ARG A 95 16.92 -22.12 -0.21
N ASP A 96 16.91 -22.36 1.10
CA ASP A 96 16.76 -23.71 1.69
C ASP A 96 15.41 -24.36 1.32
N LEU A 97 14.39 -23.54 1.05
CA LEU A 97 13.07 -23.97 0.57
C LEU A 97 12.97 -24.01 -0.96
N GLY A 98 14.05 -23.66 -1.68
CA GLY A 98 14.06 -23.60 -3.15
C GLY A 98 13.32 -22.39 -3.74
N LEU A 99 12.98 -21.40 -2.92
CA LEU A 99 12.32 -20.17 -3.37
C LEU A 99 13.35 -19.20 -3.96
N SER A 100 12.98 -18.50 -5.02
CA SER A 100 13.85 -17.56 -5.72
C SER A 100 13.45 -16.11 -5.42
N ALA A 101 14.44 -15.26 -5.15
CA ALA A 101 14.22 -13.84 -4.99
C ALA A 101 14.01 -13.16 -6.36
N GLU A 102 13.10 -12.20 -6.44
CA GLU A 102 12.86 -11.37 -7.62
C GLU A 102 13.04 -9.89 -7.23
N PRO A 103 14.28 -9.39 -7.18
CA PRO A 103 14.55 -8.07 -6.65
C PRO A 103 14.03 -6.90 -7.52
N SER A 104 13.56 -7.16 -8.73
CA SER A 104 12.90 -6.16 -9.58
C SER A 104 11.42 -5.91 -9.22
N VAL A 105 10.81 -6.79 -8.41
CA VAL A 105 9.38 -6.73 -8.06
C VAL A 105 9.05 -5.67 -7.01
N PRO A 106 9.80 -5.54 -5.89
CA PRO A 106 9.42 -4.60 -4.84
C PRO A 106 9.35 -3.16 -5.35
N GLN A 107 8.26 -2.49 -5.01
CA GLN A 107 8.12 -1.04 -5.14
C GLN A 107 7.36 -0.51 -3.92
N ALA A 108 7.49 0.78 -3.63
CA ALA A 108 6.76 1.44 -2.58
C ALA A 108 6.01 2.65 -3.13
N VAL A 109 4.77 2.82 -2.70
CA VAL A 109 3.91 3.93 -3.11
C VAL A 109 3.68 4.89 -1.96
N GLN A 110 3.71 6.18 -2.25
CA GLN A 110 3.32 7.28 -1.36
C GLN A 110 2.28 8.15 -2.06
N LEU A 111 1.34 8.72 -1.30
CA LEU A 111 0.48 9.78 -1.81
C LEU A 111 1.02 11.12 -1.31
N ALA A 112 1.45 11.98 -2.22
CA ALA A 112 1.86 13.33 -1.91
C ALA A 112 0.65 14.27 -2.08
N VAL A 113 0.47 15.17 -1.11
CA VAL A 113 -0.63 16.14 -1.08
C VAL A 113 -0.02 17.53 -0.96
N ASP A 114 -0.03 18.26 -2.07
CA ASP A 114 0.37 19.66 -2.12
C ASP A 114 -0.63 20.51 -1.33
N THR A 115 -0.14 21.30 -0.38
CA THR A 115 -0.95 22.10 0.52
C THR A 115 -0.26 23.42 0.90
N LEU A 116 -1.06 24.49 1.04
CA LEU A 116 -0.64 25.77 1.61
C LEU A 116 -0.74 25.78 3.15
N ASP A 117 -1.60 24.94 3.72
CA ASP A 117 -1.80 24.78 5.16
C ASP A 117 -1.72 23.29 5.57
N PRO A 118 -0.50 22.75 5.74
CA PRO A 118 -0.29 21.37 6.17
C PRO A 118 -1.01 21.01 7.47
N ALA A 119 -1.19 21.97 8.39
CA ALA A 119 -1.83 21.71 9.68
C ALA A 119 -3.34 21.45 9.51
N SER A 120 -4.02 22.27 8.71
CA SER A 120 -5.45 22.10 8.40
C SER A 120 -5.70 20.79 7.64
N VAL A 121 -4.91 20.53 6.60
CA VAL A 121 -5.00 19.30 5.80
C VAL A 121 -4.71 18.06 6.67
N THR A 122 -3.65 18.07 7.48
CA THR A 122 -3.35 16.97 8.42
C THR A 122 -4.49 16.71 9.41
N ALA A 123 -5.13 17.76 9.94
CA ALA A 123 -6.24 17.64 10.88
C ALA A 123 -7.47 16.95 10.27
N PHE A 124 -7.68 17.11 8.95
CA PHE A 124 -8.70 16.41 8.18
C PHE A 124 -8.31 14.95 7.89
N TRP A 125 -7.16 14.72 7.26
CA TRP A 125 -6.80 13.39 6.76
C TRP A 125 -6.48 12.38 7.87
N ARG A 126 -5.94 12.82 9.01
CA ARG A 126 -5.57 11.93 10.12
C ARG A 126 -6.74 11.08 10.62
N PRO A 127 -7.87 11.66 11.10
CA PRO A 127 -8.99 10.85 11.56
C PRO A 127 -9.74 10.15 10.42
N VAL A 128 -9.79 10.72 9.21
CA VAL A 128 -10.48 10.12 8.06
C VAL A 128 -9.79 8.83 7.61
N MET A 129 -8.47 8.87 7.44
CA MET A 129 -7.69 7.68 7.07
C MET A 129 -7.39 6.79 8.28
N ARG A 130 -7.59 7.29 9.51
CA ARG A 130 -7.18 6.64 10.75
C ARG A 130 -5.67 6.33 10.75
N TYR A 131 -4.91 7.29 10.24
CA TYR A 131 -3.45 7.25 10.18
C TYR A 131 -2.81 7.89 11.40
N GLU A 132 -1.54 7.57 11.64
CA GLU A 132 -0.74 8.15 12.70
C GLU A 132 0.32 9.12 12.14
N PRO A 133 0.58 10.25 12.82
CA PRO A 133 1.74 11.08 12.51
C PRO A 133 3.04 10.31 12.74
N LYS A 134 3.96 10.33 11.76
CA LYS A 134 5.30 9.72 11.89
C LYS A 134 6.44 10.75 11.97
N GLY A 135 6.10 12.00 12.28
CA GLY A 135 7.03 13.13 12.36
C GLY A 135 7.17 13.86 11.01
N GLY A 136 7.51 15.15 11.08
CA GLY A 136 7.46 16.03 9.91
C GLY A 136 6.05 16.09 9.33
N ASP A 137 5.98 16.12 7.99
CA ASP A 137 4.76 16.30 7.22
C ASP A 137 4.15 14.96 6.75
N VAL A 138 4.29 13.88 7.54
CA VAL A 138 3.88 12.51 7.14
C VAL A 138 2.82 11.92 8.07
N LEU A 139 1.73 11.44 7.47
CA LEU A 139 0.76 10.52 8.08
C LEU A 139 0.96 9.12 7.50
N ALA A 140 0.96 8.09 8.34
CA ALA A 140 1.14 6.71 7.90
C ALA A 140 0.10 5.78 8.49
N ASP A 141 -0.24 4.75 7.73
CA ASP A 141 -1.03 3.63 8.20
C ASP A 141 -0.34 2.93 9.39
N PRO A 142 -0.98 2.84 10.58
CA PRO A 142 -0.44 2.07 11.69
C PRO A 142 -0.22 0.59 11.35
N MET A 143 -1.02 0.00 10.46
CA MET A 143 -0.90 -1.38 9.99
C MET A 143 0.08 -1.57 8.83
N ARG A 144 0.59 -0.48 8.24
CA ARG A 144 1.60 -0.47 7.18
C ARG A 144 1.20 -1.31 5.96
N ARG A 145 -0.08 -1.28 5.59
CA ARG A 145 -0.68 -1.89 4.41
C ARG A 145 -0.92 -0.84 3.32
N ASP A 146 -1.32 0.36 3.73
CA ASP A 146 -1.68 1.43 2.79
C ASP A 146 -0.55 2.47 2.61
N PRO A 147 -0.49 3.16 1.45
CA PRO A 147 0.47 4.24 1.20
C PRO A 147 0.40 5.36 2.25
N PRO A 148 1.53 5.81 2.81
CA PRO A 148 1.51 6.99 3.67
C PRO A 148 1.23 8.25 2.86
N PHE A 149 0.75 9.27 3.56
CA PHE A 149 0.50 10.59 3.01
C PHE A 149 1.67 11.51 3.38
N TRP A 150 2.21 12.23 2.40
CA TRP A 150 3.17 13.30 2.63
C TRP A 150 2.57 14.63 2.23
N PHE A 151 2.59 15.60 3.14
CA PHE A 151 2.12 16.95 2.88
C PHE A 151 3.28 17.80 2.39
N GLN A 152 3.21 18.21 1.12
CA GLN A 152 4.23 19.01 0.47
C GLN A 152 3.78 20.46 0.40
N GLN A 153 4.71 21.39 0.59
CA GLN A 153 4.41 22.82 0.45
C GLN A 153 4.01 23.13 -1.00
N GLN A 154 2.82 23.70 -1.17
CA GLN A 154 2.33 24.22 -2.43
C GLN A 154 2.81 25.66 -2.66
N ASP A 155 3.14 26.01 -3.90
CA ASP A 155 3.63 27.35 -4.26
C ASP A 155 2.50 28.39 -4.45
N ALA A 156 1.36 27.96 -4.98
CA ALA A 156 0.23 28.84 -5.31
C ALA A 156 -1.11 28.11 -5.18
N PRO A 157 -2.21 28.82 -4.86
CA PRO A 157 -3.54 28.22 -4.74
C PRO A 157 -3.99 27.54 -6.04
N ARG A 158 -4.59 26.36 -5.91
CA ARG A 158 -5.20 25.61 -7.02
C ARG A 158 -6.71 25.45 -6.73
N PRO A 159 -7.58 26.41 -7.10
CA PRO A 159 -8.94 26.48 -6.56
C PRO A 159 -9.93 25.46 -7.14
N LEU A 160 -9.60 24.81 -8.25
CA LEU A 160 -10.50 23.82 -8.87
C LEU A 160 -10.36 22.46 -8.16
N ARG A 161 -11.45 21.69 -8.22
CA ARG A 161 -11.56 20.31 -7.70
C ARG A 161 -10.42 19.44 -8.24
N ASN A 162 -9.79 18.64 -7.38
CA ASN A 162 -8.67 17.80 -7.78
C ASN A 162 -9.12 16.67 -8.71
N ARG A 163 -8.27 16.18 -9.63
CA ARG A 163 -8.62 15.00 -10.47
C ARG A 163 -8.21 13.67 -9.84
N ILE A 164 -7.36 13.70 -8.83
CA ILE A 164 -7.02 12.52 -8.04
C ILE A 164 -7.74 12.60 -6.69
N HIS A 165 -8.40 11.53 -6.28
CA HIS A 165 -9.06 11.40 -4.99
C HIS A 165 -8.80 10.02 -4.39
N VAL A 166 -9.16 9.86 -3.13
CA VAL A 166 -8.96 8.62 -2.38
C VAL A 166 -10.32 8.09 -1.94
N ASP A 167 -10.54 6.79 -2.08
CA ASP A 167 -11.68 6.16 -1.43
C ASP A 167 -11.15 5.34 -0.26
N VAL A 168 -11.85 5.43 0.86
CA VAL A 168 -11.52 4.69 2.06
C VAL A 168 -12.76 3.96 2.59
N ALA A 169 -12.66 2.63 2.63
CA ALA A 169 -13.66 1.80 3.28
C ALA A 169 -13.20 1.41 4.69
N HIS A 170 -14.05 1.67 5.68
CA HIS A 170 -13.89 1.24 7.06
C HIS A 170 -15.12 0.42 7.47
N PRO A 171 -15.04 -0.43 8.52
CA PRO A 171 -16.27 -0.98 9.09
C PRO A 171 -17.23 0.14 9.47
N HIS A 172 -18.53 -0.07 9.29
CA HIS A 172 -19.56 0.97 9.22
C HIS A 172 -19.48 1.99 10.37
N LEU A 173 -19.33 1.52 11.62
CA LEU A 173 -19.23 2.42 12.77
C LEU A 173 -18.02 3.36 12.69
N PHE A 174 -16.89 2.88 12.17
CA PHE A 174 -15.68 3.70 11.98
C PHE A 174 -15.78 4.61 10.76
N ALA A 175 -16.53 4.22 9.73
CA ALA A 175 -16.86 5.11 8.61
C ALA A 175 -17.71 6.30 9.10
N LEU A 176 -18.69 6.07 9.98
CA LEU A 176 -19.47 7.13 10.63
C LEU A 176 -18.60 8.05 11.50
N GLU A 177 -17.66 7.49 12.26
CA GLU A 177 -16.69 8.28 13.04
C GLU A 177 -15.78 9.14 12.15
N ALA A 178 -15.27 8.58 11.05
CA ALA A 178 -14.46 9.28 10.07
C ALA A 178 -15.24 10.44 9.42
N ALA A 179 -16.47 10.19 8.97
CA ALA A 179 -17.35 11.22 8.40
C ALA A 179 -17.69 12.33 9.40
N LYS A 180 -17.92 11.97 10.66
CA LYS A 180 -18.14 12.95 11.75
C LYS A 180 -16.89 13.78 12.01
N ALA A 181 -15.72 13.16 12.03
CA ALA A 181 -14.45 13.85 12.24
C ALA A 181 -14.14 14.81 11.08
N ALA A 182 -14.35 14.40 9.82
CA ALA A 182 -14.23 15.26 8.65
C ALA A 182 -15.08 16.54 8.79
N ARG A 183 -16.35 16.40 9.18
CA ARG A 183 -17.25 17.54 9.41
C ARG A 183 -16.79 18.43 10.58
N ALA A 184 -16.28 17.83 11.65
CA ALA A 184 -15.88 18.56 12.86
C ALA A 184 -14.71 19.52 12.62
N VAL A 185 -13.83 19.21 11.66
CA VAL A 185 -12.71 20.07 11.26
C VAL A 185 -13.03 20.99 10.08
N GLY A 186 -14.31 21.09 9.69
CA GLY A 186 -14.76 21.99 8.62
C GLY A 186 -14.70 21.40 7.21
N GLY A 187 -14.52 20.08 7.07
CA GLY A 187 -14.54 19.41 5.77
C GLY A 187 -15.87 19.64 5.04
N ALA A 188 -15.80 20.08 3.78
CA ALA A 188 -16.97 20.34 2.98
C ALA A 188 -17.58 19.02 2.50
N HIS A 189 -18.89 18.85 2.65
CA HIS A 189 -19.59 17.67 2.12
C HIS A 189 -19.87 17.89 0.63
N ALA A 190 -19.04 17.32 -0.22
CA ALA A 190 -19.08 17.52 -1.67
C ALA A 190 -20.18 16.69 -2.35
N HIS A 191 -20.48 15.50 -1.80
CA HIS A 191 -21.56 14.63 -2.26
C HIS A 191 -22.11 13.79 -1.10
N ALA A 192 -23.42 13.52 -1.15
CA ALA A 192 -24.14 12.68 -0.21
C ALA A 192 -24.89 11.59 -0.98
N GLY A 193 -24.42 10.36 -0.91
CA GLY A 193 -25.16 9.17 -1.35
C GLY A 193 -25.76 8.44 -0.15
N ASP A 194 -26.62 7.46 -0.45
CA ASP A 194 -27.17 6.58 0.60
C ASP A 194 -26.08 5.63 1.13
N TYR A 195 -25.17 5.15 0.27
CA TYR A 195 -24.13 4.18 0.64
C TYR A 195 -22.78 4.82 1.03
N TYR A 196 -22.43 5.97 0.47
CA TYR A 196 -21.15 6.65 0.72
C TYR A 196 -21.29 8.18 0.75
N GLY A 197 -20.27 8.87 1.25
CA GLY A 197 -20.20 10.34 1.21
C GLY A 197 -18.82 10.85 0.82
N THR A 198 -18.81 11.88 -0.02
CA THR A 198 -17.58 12.57 -0.45
C THR A 198 -17.35 13.79 0.43
N PHE A 199 -16.16 13.85 1.02
CA PHE A 199 -15.72 14.95 1.86
C PHE A 199 -14.48 15.60 1.26
N ALA A 200 -14.42 16.93 1.30
CA ALA A 200 -13.27 17.70 0.87
C ALA A 200 -12.59 18.37 2.06
N ASP A 201 -11.26 18.36 2.07
CA ASP A 201 -10.48 19.16 3.02
C ASP A 201 -10.57 20.67 2.72
N ALA A 202 -9.88 21.49 3.51
CA ALA A 202 -9.90 22.95 3.37
C ALA A 202 -9.37 23.47 2.02
N GLU A 203 -8.63 22.64 1.27
CA GLU A 203 -8.07 22.98 -0.05
C GLU A 203 -8.79 22.25 -1.20
N GLY A 204 -9.86 21.51 -0.90
CA GLY A 204 -10.68 20.83 -1.89
C GLY A 204 -10.09 19.49 -2.36
N ASN A 205 -9.22 18.85 -1.59
CA ASN A 205 -8.85 17.44 -1.84
C ASN A 205 -9.95 16.53 -1.31
N GLU A 206 -10.39 15.59 -2.14
CA GLU A 206 -11.57 14.79 -1.85
C GLU A 206 -11.24 13.37 -1.41
N VAL A 207 -12.10 12.86 -0.53
CA VAL A 207 -12.12 11.48 -0.08
C VAL A 207 -13.55 10.96 -0.02
N ASP A 208 -13.77 9.77 -0.58
CA ASP A 208 -15.02 9.03 -0.40
C ASP A 208 -14.90 8.13 0.82
N ILE A 209 -15.84 8.28 1.76
CA ILE A 209 -15.91 7.48 2.99
C ILE A 209 -17.04 6.46 2.83
N ILE A 210 -16.69 5.18 2.91
CA ILE A 210 -17.59 4.04 2.65
C ILE A 210 -17.51 3.01 3.82
N PRO A 211 -18.60 2.28 4.15
CA PRO A 211 -19.99 2.58 3.87
C PRO A 211 -20.61 3.45 4.98
N LEU A 212 -21.58 4.31 4.62
CA LEU A 212 -22.37 5.11 5.55
C LEU A 212 -23.66 4.41 6.01
N VAL A 213 -23.89 3.19 5.57
CA VAL A 213 -24.96 2.28 6.00
C VAL A 213 -24.38 1.00 6.61
N PRO A 214 -25.12 0.31 7.50
CA PRO A 214 -24.67 -0.92 8.17
C PRO A 214 -24.72 -2.13 7.22
N GLU A 215 -24.11 -2.00 6.05
CA GLU A 215 -24.03 -3.03 5.00
C GLU A 215 -22.55 -3.38 4.76
N ASP A 216 -21.83 -3.67 5.85
CA ASP A 216 -20.42 -4.07 5.85
C ASP A 216 -20.22 -5.52 6.31
N THR A 217 -21.26 -6.35 6.34
CA THR A 217 -21.21 -7.76 6.77
C THR A 217 -21.73 -8.71 5.70
N PHE A 218 -21.27 -9.97 5.74
CA PHE A 218 -21.76 -11.05 4.87
C PHE A 218 -23.06 -11.67 5.40
N GLY A 219 -24.07 -10.83 5.68
CA GLY A 219 -25.34 -11.22 6.30
C GLY A 219 -25.24 -11.52 7.80
N ASP A 220 -26.21 -12.29 8.31
CA ASP A 220 -26.37 -12.62 9.74
C ASP A 220 -25.74 -13.98 10.13
N ASP A 221 -24.93 -14.59 9.26
CA ASP A 221 -24.29 -15.88 9.51
C ASP A 221 -23.23 -15.76 10.64
N PRO A 222 -23.43 -16.40 11.81
CA PRO A 222 -22.47 -16.31 12.91
C PRO A 222 -21.10 -16.91 12.57
N ASP A 223 -21.04 -17.79 11.57
CA ASP A 223 -19.80 -18.38 11.07
C ASP A 223 -19.05 -17.45 10.09
N LEU A 224 -19.61 -16.28 9.79
CA LEU A 224 -18.98 -15.19 9.03
C LEU A 224 -18.85 -13.88 9.83
N ALA A 225 -19.20 -13.88 11.12
CA ALA A 225 -19.26 -12.69 11.96
C ALA A 225 -17.94 -11.90 12.08
N ASP A 226 -16.79 -12.56 11.87
CA ASP A 226 -15.47 -11.96 11.95
C ASP A 226 -15.10 -11.16 10.68
N TRP A 227 -15.83 -11.34 9.57
CA TRP A 227 -15.54 -10.77 8.27
C TRP A 227 -16.31 -9.48 8.00
N ARG A 228 -15.69 -8.55 7.26
CA ARG A 228 -16.30 -7.30 6.79
C ARG A 228 -16.17 -7.15 5.28
N GLU A 229 -17.19 -6.60 4.64
CA GLU A 229 -17.23 -6.27 3.22
C GLU A 229 -16.84 -4.79 3.04
N LEU A 230 -15.58 -4.56 2.66
CA LEU A 230 -14.95 -3.23 2.54
C LEU A 230 -14.35 -3.08 1.15
N PHE A 231 -15.16 -3.26 0.10
CA PHE A 231 -14.75 -3.63 -1.27
C PHE A 231 -14.10 -5.00 -1.41
N GLY A 232 -13.48 -5.54 -0.38
CA GLY A 232 -13.08 -6.95 -0.28
C GLY A 232 -13.64 -7.58 0.99
N GLY A 233 -13.55 -8.90 1.09
CA GLY A 233 -13.81 -9.62 2.33
C GLY A 233 -12.58 -9.54 3.23
N MET A 234 -12.69 -8.88 4.37
CA MET A 234 -11.55 -8.62 5.25
C MET A 234 -11.81 -9.07 6.69
N THR A 235 -10.80 -9.61 7.34
CA THR A 235 -10.78 -9.86 8.79
C THR A 235 -9.39 -9.65 9.38
N PHE A 236 -9.32 -9.35 10.67
CA PHE A 236 -8.07 -9.12 11.38
C PHE A 236 -8.07 -9.82 12.73
N TYR A 237 -7.03 -10.59 12.99
CA TYR A 237 -6.81 -11.27 14.25
C TYR A 237 -5.57 -10.71 14.95
N PRO A 238 -5.72 -10.06 16.12
CA PRO A 238 -4.57 -9.73 16.97
C PRO A 238 -3.84 -11.00 17.40
N VAL A 239 -2.51 -10.99 17.32
CA VAL A 239 -1.69 -12.14 17.75
C VAL A 239 -0.58 -11.67 18.70
N GLY A 240 -0.33 -12.46 19.76
CA GLY A 240 0.66 -12.10 20.78
C GLY A 240 2.11 -12.44 20.42
N SER A 241 2.38 -13.10 19.29
CA SER A 241 3.73 -13.50 18.89
C SER A 241 3.85 -13.80 17.39
N ARG A 242 5.08 -13.70 16.87
CA ARG A 242 5.42 -14.10 15.49
C ARG A 242 5.09 -15.56 15.19
N ALA A 243 5.32 -16.44 16.16
CA ALA A 243 5.03 -17.86 16.03
C ALA A 243 3.53 -18.12 15.84
N ARG A 244 2.67 -17.45 16.62
CA ARG A 244 1.20 -17.55 16.45
C ARG A 244 0.72 -16.92 15.14
N ALA A 245 1.32 -15.81 14.71
CA ALA A 245 1.02 -15.21 13.41
C ALA A 245 1.32 -16.20 12.26
N ALA A 246 2.50 -16.86 12.31
CA ALA A 246 2.91 -17.85 11.32
C ALA A 246 2.04 -19.12 11.37
N GLU A 247 1.59 -19.55 12.54
CA GLU A 247 0.65 -20.67 12.69
C GLU A 247 -0.68 -20.37 12.01
N LEU A 248 -1.30 -19.21 12.30
CA LEU A 248 -2.53 -18.79 11.63
C LEU A 248 -2.31 -18.68 10.11
N ALA A 249 -1.26 -17.99 9.67
CA ALA A 249 -0.96 -17.83 8.25
C ALA A 249 -0.78 -19.17 7.52
N THR A 250 -0.16 -20.16 8.17
CA THR A 250 -0.02 -21.52 7.61
C THR A 250 -1.36 -22.20 7.42
N VAL A 251 -2.27 -22.08 8.39
CA VAL A 251 -3.61 -22.68 8.27
C VAL A 251 -4.41 -21.98 7.17
N VAL A 252 -4.41 -20.65 7.14
CA VAL A 252 -5.12 -19.87 6.10
C VAL A 252 -4.57 -20.16 4.71
N ALA A 253 -3.24 -20.25 4.56
CA ALA A 253 -2.59 -20.59 3.30
C ALA A 253 -3.08 -21.92 2.72
N ARG A 254 -3.15 -22.97 3.54
CA ARG A 254 -3.68 -24.27 3.11
C ARG A 254 -5.15 -24.18 2.75
N LEU A 255 -5.97 -23.47 3.54
CA LEU A 255 -7.40 -23.31 3.27
C LEU A 255 -7.64 -22.59 1.93
N ALA A 256 -6.87 -21.55 1.64
CA ALA A 256 -6.90 -20.80 0.38
C ALA A 256 -6.52 -21.69 -0.81
N ASP A 257 -5.41 -22.43 -0.71
CA ASP A 257 -4.96 -23.36 -1.74
C ASP A 257 -5.99 -24.49 -1.98
N ASP A 258 -6.55 -25.09 -0.91
CA ASP A 258 -7.59 -26.13 -0.99
C ASP A 258 -8.87 -25.62 -1.68
N ALA A 259 -9.24 -24.36 -1.45
CA ALA A 259 -10.41 -23.74 -2.07
C ALA A 259 -10.16 -23.27 -3.51
N GLY A 260 -8.91 -23.21 -3.94
CA GLY A 260 -8.52 -22.57 -5.20
C GLY A 260 -8.91 -21.09 -5.25
N LEU A 261 -8.85 -20.41 -4.10
CA LEU A 261 -9.21 -19.01 -3.90
C LEU A 261 -8.08 -18.26 -3.21
N PRO A 262 -7.36 -17.37 -3.93
CA PRO A 262 -6.30 -16.58 -3.34
C PRO A 262 -6.76 -15.67 -2.20
N LEU A 263 -5.96 -15.60 -1.14
CA LEU A 263 -6.12 -14.64 -0.04
C LEU A 263 -4.83 -13.82 0.11
N LEU A 264 -4.99 -12.54 0.43
CA LEU A 264 -3.93 -11.65 0.84
C LEU A 264 -3.78 -11.80 2.36
N VAL A 265 -2.63 -12.31 2.82
CA VAL A 265 -2.38 -12.54 4.24
C VAL A 265 -1.22 -11.67 4.70
N ASP A 266 -1.52 -10.61 5.44
CA ASP A 266 -0.55 -9.61 5.86
C ASP A 266 -0.23 -9.79 7.35
N LEU A 267 1.02 -10.15 7.65
CA LEU A 267 1.51 -10.35 9.00
C LEU A 267 2.26 -9.10 9.47
N ARG A 268 1.87 -8.61 10.63
CA ARG A 268 2.44 -7.45 11.31
C ARG A 268 2.65 -7.79 12.79
N PRO A 269 3.55 -7.09 13.52
CA PRO A 269 3.66 -7.18 14.97
C PRO A 269 2.33 -7.17 15.73
N GLU A 270 1.34 -6.45 15.21
CA GLU A 270 0.04 -6.26 15.83
C GLU A 270 -0.93 -7.43 15.59
N GLY A 271 -0.77 -8.21 14.52
CA GLY A 271 -1.73 -9.24 14.12
C GLY A 271 -1.60 -9.70 12.68
N VAL A 272 -2.59 -10.48 12.24
CA VAL A 272 -2.73 -10.98 10.87
C VAL A 272 -4.00 -10.40 10.25
N THR A 273 -3.85 -9.66 9.16
CA THR A 273 -4.98 -9.24 8.31
C THR A 273 -5.13 -10.26 7.18
N ILE A 274 -6.36 -10.69 6.92
CA ILE A 274 -6.73 -11.58 5.83
C ILE A 274 -7.74 -10.84 4.98
N ASP A 275 -7.50 -10.80 3.67
CA ASP A 275 -8.21 -9.96 2.72
C ASP A 275 -8.35 -10.71 1.39
N THR A 276 -9.51 -10.64 0.75
CA THR A 276 -9.71 -11.26 -0.58
C THR A 276 -9.08 -10.45 -1.71
N GLY A 277 -8.82 -9.16 -1.48
CA GLY A 277 -8.65 -8.17 -2.52
C GLY A 277 -9.98 -7.68 -3.09
N LYS A 278 -9.92 -6.57 -3.82
CA LYS A 278 -11.09 -5.88 -4.37
C LYS A 278 -12.01 -6.82 -5.15
N ASP A 279 -13.26 -6.86 -4.70
CA ASP A 279 -14.42 -7.56 -5.22
C ASP A 279 -14.25 -9.09 -5.34
N GLN A 280 -13.14 -9.66 -4.84
CA GLN A 280 -12.89 -11.10 -4.90
C GLN A 280 -13.75 -11.89 -3.88
N CYS A 281 -14.34 -11.21 -2.90
CA CYS A 281 -15.32 -11.82 -1.99
C CYS A 281 -16.64 -12.16 -2.66
N GLU A 282 -16.90 -11.66 -3.88
CA GLU A 282 -18.08 -12.01 -4.68
C GLU A 282 -18.02 -13.42 -5.27
N ASP A 283 -16.86 -14.09 -5.23
CA ASP A 283 -16.75 -15.48 -5.67
C ASP A 283 -17.63 -16.39 -4.80
N GLU A 284 -18.46 -17.23 -5.44
CA GLU A 284 -19.42 -18.10 -4.75
C GLU A 284 -18.78 -19.07 -3.74
N ARG A 285 -17.48 -19.36 -3.88
CA ARG A 285 -16.71 -20.23 -2.97
C ARG A 285 -16.22 -19.49 -1.72
N PHE A 286 -16.23 -18.15 -1.71
CA PHE A 286 -15.66 -17.36 -0.63
C PHE A 286 -16.36 -17.58 0.73
N PRO A 287 -17.70 -17.60 0.84
CA PRO A 287 -18.37 -17.82 2.13
C PRO A 287 -17.91 -19.11 2.83
N ASP A 288 -17.75 -20.21 2.10
CA ASP A 288 -17.27 -21.47 2.66
C ASP A 288 -15.81 -21.39 3.14
N LEU A 289 -14.94 -20.72 2.38
CA LEU A 289 -13.55 -20.46 2.79
C LEU A 289 -13.51 -19.57 4.04
N ALA A 290 -14.29 -18.50 4.08
CA ALA A 290 -14.36 -17.55 5.17
C ALA A 290 -14.79 -18.21 6.49
N ARG A 291 -15.80 -19.11 6.46
CA ARG A 291 -16.20 -19.90 7.63
C ARG A 291 -15.08 -20.80 8.13
N ARG A 292 -14.36 -21.47 7.23
CA ARG A 292 -13.23 -22.36 7.60
C ARG A 292 -12.07 -21.58 8.21
N VAL A 293 -11.75 -20.40 7.67
CA VAL A 293 -10.72 -19.51 8.21
C VAL A 293 -11.13 -18.99 9.60
N GLN A 294 -12.38 -18.55 9.76
CA GLN A 294 -12.91 -18.09 11.04
C GLN A 294 -12.85 -19.21 12.09
N ALA A 295 -13.32 -20.41 11.76
CA ALA A 295 -13.27 -21.57 12.64
C ALA A 295 -11.82 -21.89 13.06
N ALA A 296 -10.89 -21.90 12.11
CA ALA A 296 -9.48 -22.12 12.39
C ALA A 296 -8.86 -21.06 13.32
N ALA A 297 -9.20 -19.78 13.13
CA ALA A 297 -8.72 -18.72 14.02
C ALA A 297 -9.28 -18.87 15.45
N ARG A 298 -10.56 -19.24 15.57
CA ARG A 298 -11.22 -19.49 16.87
C ARG A 298 -10.66 -20.74 17.57
N ASP A 299 -10.32 -21.80 16.84
CA ASP A 299 -9.64 -22.99 17.36
C ASP A 299 -8.25 -22.65 17.94
N LEU A 300 -7.57 -21.64 17.38
CA LEU A 300 -6.33 -21.06 17.92
C LEU A 300 -6.58 -20.11 19.11
N GLY A 301 -7.83 -19.91 19.52
CA GLY A 301 -8.24 -19.01 20.60
C GLY A 301 -8.14 -17.53 20.24
N LEU A 302 -8.21 -17.19 18.95
CA LEU A 302 -8.16 -15.82 18.46
C LEU A 302 -9.58 -15.25 18.31
N THR A 303 -9.70 -13.95 18.54
CA THR A 303 -10.93 -13.17 18.36
C THR A 303 -10.64 -12.07 17.36
N ALA A 304 -11.50 -11.89 16.36
CA ALA A 304 -11.34 -10.82 15.39
C ALA A 304 -11.48 -9.44 16.03
N ASP A 305 -10.68 -8.48 15.56
CA ASP A 305 -10.79 -7.06 15.88
C ASP A 305 -11.03 -6.28 14.58
N PRO A 306 -12.30 -6.01 14.21
CA PRO A 306 -12.61 -5.31 12.97
C PRO A 306 -12.13 -3.85 13.01
N SER A 307 -11.80 -3.30 14.19
CA SER A 307 -11.43 -1.89 14.30
C SER A 307 -10.17 -1.53 13.55
N ARG A 308 -9.36 -2.50 13.10
CA ARG A 308 -8.14 -2.22 12.33
C ARG A 308 -8.30 -2.32 10.84
N LEU A 309 -9.48 -2.75 10.38
CA LEU A 309 -9.75 -2.94 8.97
C LEU A 309 -9.90 -1.61 8.27
N ARG A 310 -9.28 -1.53 7.09
CA ARG A 310 -9.41 -0.44 6.14
C ARG A 310 -9.04 -0.97 4.76
N PHE A 311 -9.79 -0.54 3.76
CA PHE A 311 -9.44 -0.71 2.35
C PHE A 311 -9.29 0.67 1.72
N VAL A 312 -8.27 0.84 0.87
CA VAL A 312 -7.99 2.09 0.17
C VAL A 312 -7.91 1.83 -1.32
N GLN A 313 -8.45 2.76 -2.12
CA GLN A 313 -8.22 2.83 -3.57
C GLN A 313 -8.02 4.29 -3.99
N VAL A 314 -7.41 4.48 -5.16
CA VAL A 314 -7.13 5.81 -5.71
C VAL A 314 -7.95 6.02 -6.98
N GLY A 315 -8.72 7.11 -7.03
CA GLY A 315 -9.50 7.49 -8.20
C GLY A 315 -8.76 8.52 -9.04
N VAL A 316 -8.75 8.34 -10.37
CA VAL A 316 -8.20 9.29 -11.34
C VAL A 316 -9.28 9.70 -12.33
N ASP A 317 -9.70 10.96 -12.28
CA ASP A 317 -10.67 11.53 -13.22
C ASP A 317 -10.01 11.76 -14.60
N ALA A 318 -10.62 11.22 -15.65
CA ALA A 318 -10.12 11.32 -17.03
C ALA A 318 -11.25 11.49 -18.06
N VAL A 319 -10.96 12.25 -19.11
CA VAL A 319 -11.82 12.37 -20.29
C VAL A 319 -11.58 11.18 -21.23
N ASP A 320 -10.31 10.91 -21.56
CA ASP A 320 -9.84 9.77 -22.33
C ASP A 320 -9.31 8.69 -21.38
N ILE A 321 -10.24 7.96 -20.77
CA ILE A 321 -9.93 6.88 -19.83
C ILE A 321 -8.96 5.86 -20.45
N PRO A 322 -9.16 5.34 -21.69
CA PRO A 322 -8.21 4.38 -22.27
C PRO A 322 -6.76 4.88 -22.31
N ALA A 323 -6.52 6.12 -22.75
CA ALA A 323 -5.17 6.67 -22.85
C ALA A 323 -4.53 6.91 -21.47
N VAL A 324 -5.29 7.51 -20.54
CA VAL A 324 -4.83 7.74 -19.16
C VAL A 324 -4.56 6.40 -18.46
N ARG A 325 -5.49 5.44 -18.53
CA ARG A 325 -5.36 4.11 -17.92
C ARG A 325 -4.13 3.35 -18.44
N ALA A 326 -3.83 3.45 -19.73
CA ALA A 326 -2.64 2.82 -20.32
C ALA A 326 -1.34 3.40 -19.73
N PHE A 327 -1.26 4.72 -19.57
CA PHE A 327 -0.12 5.38 -18.92
C PHE A 327 0.02 4.93 -17.46
N TRP A 328 -1.05 5.00 -16.67
CA TRP A 328 -1.01 4.65 -15.24
C TRP A 328 -0.69 3.17 -15.03
N LYS A 329 -1.18 2.27 -15.89
CA LYS A 329 -0.78 0.86 -15.91
C LYS A 329 0.73 0.73 -16.08
N ALA A 330 1.31 1.44 -17.05
CA ALA A 330 2.73 1.35 -17.37
C ALA A 330 3.61 1.94 -16.24
N VAL A 331 3.28 3.13 -15.75
CA VAL A 331 4.07 3.85 -14.74
C VAL A 331 4.03 3.20 -13.35
N LEU A 332 2.93 2.52 -13.00
CA LEU A 332 2.81 1.75 -11.76
C LEU A 332 3.30 0.29 -11.89
N GLY A 333 3.50 -0.20 -13.12
CA GLY A 333 3.77 -1.63 -13.35
C GLY A 333 2.58 -2.53 -13.03
N TYR A 334 1.36 -2.02 -13.21
CA TYR A 334 0.11 -2.70 -12.85
C TYR A 334 -0.46 -3.53 -14.01
N GLU A 335 -1.51 -4.30 -13.70
CA GLU A 335 -2.32 -5.04 -14.65
C GLU A 335 -3.72 -4.43 -14.78
N TYR A 336 -4.38 -4.66 -15.92
CA TYR A 336 -5.79 -4.30 -16.07
C TYR A 336 -6.65 -5.26 -15.26
N ASP A 337 -7.65 -4.74 -14.54
CA ASP A 337 -8.72 -5.59 -14.03
C ASP A 337 -9.41 -6.32 -15.20
N PRO A 338 -9.56 -7.66 -15.15
CA PRO A 338 -10.10 -8.44 -16.25
C PRO A 338 -11.63 -8.33 -16.37
N ARG A 339 -12.32 -7.76 -15.38
CA ARG A 339 -13.78 -7.72 -15.34
C ARG A 339 -14.35 -6.73 -16.36
N PRO A 340 -15.40 -7.11 -17.12
CA PRO A 340 -16.01 -6.23 -18.11
C PRO A 340 -16.55 -4.94 -17.48
N GLY A 341 -16.28 -3.80 -18.13
CA GLY A 341 -16.79 -2.49 -17.68
C GLY A 341 -16.04 -1.87 -16.50
N VAL A 342 -15.10 -2.60 -15.89
CA VAL A 342 -14.26 -2.10 -14.81
C VAL A 342 -13.05 -1.36 -15.39
N THR A 343 -12.83 -0.14 -14.92
CA THR A 343 -11.71 0.70 -15.37
C THR A 343 -10.42 0.45 -14.61
N ASP A 344 -10.49 -0.35 -13.57
CA ASP A 344 -9.43 -0.48 -12.58
C ASP A 344 -8.15 -1.08 -13.15
N ILE A 345 -7.05 -0.70 -12.53
CA ILE A 345 -5.77 -1.38 -12.61
C ILE A 345 -5.34 -1.79 -11.21
N TYR A 346 -4.61 -2.90 -11.11
CA TYR A 346 -4.17 -3.43 -9.82
C TYR A 346 -2.71 -3.85 -9.86
N ASP A 347 -2.05 -3.80 -8.71
CA ASP A 347 -0.71 -4.35 -8.52
C ASP A 347 -0.75 -5.87 -8.72
N PRO A 348 -0.03 -6.45 -9.70
CA PRO A 348 -0.01 -7.91 -9.93
C PRO A 348 0.36 -8.73 -8.69
N HIS A 349 1.07 -8.14 -7.73
CA HIS A 349 1.45 -8.78 -6.47
C HIS A 349 0.53 -8.41 -5.30
N ARG A 350 -0.46 -7.53 -5.53
CA ARG A 350 -1.45 -7.07 -4.55
C ARG A 350 -0.78 -6.53 -3.28
N LEU A 351 0.27 -5.73 -3.45
CA LEU A 351 0.99 -5.06 -2.36
C LEU A 351 0.59 -3.60 -2.22
N ASN A 352 0.02 -3.02 -3.27
CA ASN A 352 -0.39 -1.62 -3.33
C ASN A 352 -1.87 -1.48 -3.74
N PRO A 353 -2.54 -0.37 -3.37
CA PRO A 353 -3.94 -0.12 -3.69
C PRO A 353 -4.25 -0.20 -5.19
N PRO A 354 -5.47 -0.64 -5.58
CA PRO A 354 -5.94 -0.49 -6.94
C PRO A 354 -6.18 0.98 -7.29
N VAL A 355 -6.11 1.28 -8.58
CA VAL A 355 -6.42 2.60 -9.13
C VAL A 355 -7.58 2.46 -10.12
N PHE A 356 -8.62 3.27 -9.96
CA PHE A 356 -9.77 3.30 -10.86
C PHE A 356 -9.85 4.63 -11.61
N PHE A 357 -10.55 4.64 -12.76
CA PHE A 357 -10.61 5.81 -13.63
C PHE A 357 -12.04 6.25 -13.83
N GLN A 358 -12.34 7.45 -13.35
CA GLN A 358 -13.69 7.99 -13.39
C GLN A 358 -13.85 8.93 -14.59
N ARG A 359 -15.02 8.87 -15.23
CA ARG A 359 -15.31 9.71 -16.39
C ARG A 359 -15.45 11.17 -15.97
N MET A 360 -14.62 12.01 -16.58
CA MET A 360 -14.68 13.47 -16.50
C MET A 360 -15.35 14.04 -17.76
N SER A 361 -16.03 15.18 -17.62
CA SER A 361 -16.62 15.87 -18.77
C SER A 361 -15.56 16.59 -19.60
N GLU A 362 -15.68 16.55 -20.93
CA GLU A 362 -14.84 17.33 -21.84
C GLU A 362 -14.93 18.84 -21.60
N SER A 363 -16.08 19.32 -21.08
CA SER A 363 -16.30 20.73 -20.78
C SER A 363 -15.49 21.26 -19.59
N GLU A 364 -14.90 20.39 -18.78
CA GLU A 364 -14.11 20.77 -17.60
C GLU A 364 -12.64 21.11 -17.95
N GLU A 365 -12.41 21.80 -19.08
CA GLU A 365 -11.07 22.12 -19.58
C GLU A 365 -10.19 22.87 -18.58
N ALA A 366 -10.76 23.83 -17.83
CA ALA A 366 -10.01 24.59 -16.85
C ALA A 366 -9.46 23.69 -15.73
N ARG A 367 -10.25 22.69 -15.30
CA ARG A 367 -9.84 21.71 -14.28
C ARG A 367 -8.76 20.78 -14.83
N ARG A 368 -8.83 20.40 -16.11
CA ARG A 368 -7.78 19.58 -16.77
C ARG A 368 -6.44 20.30 -16.92
N ARG A 369 -6.45 21.62 -17.09
CA ARG A 369 -5.22 22.44 -17.20
C ARG A 369 -4.60 22.77 -15.84
N GLN A 370 -5.34 22.60 -14.75
CA GLN A 370 -4.81 22.79 -13.40
C GLN A 370 -4.00 21.56 -12.98
N ARG A 371 -2.81 21.79 -12.40
CA ARG A 371 -2.03 20.74 -11.74
C ARG A 371 -2.83 20.16 -10.56
N ASN A 372 -2.73 18.84 -10.35
CA ASN A 372 -3.38 18.20 -9.22
C ASN A 372 -2.69 18.58 -7.90
N ARG A 373 -3.42 18.53 -6.79
CA ARG A 373 -2.82 18.65 -5.44
C ARG A 373 -2.33 17.30 -4.92
N ILE A 374 -3.14 16.25 -5.10
CA ILE A 374 -2.71 14.87 -4.85
C ILE A 374 -1.94 14.35 -6.07
N HIS A 375 -0.78 13.76 -5.84
CA HIS A 375 -0.02 12.97 -6.82
C HIS A 375 0.55 11.71 -6.16
N VAL A 376 1.02 10.77 -7.00
CA VAL A 376 1.52 9.47 -6.56
C VAL A 376 3.04 9.45 -6.72
N ASP A 377 3.77 9.03 -5.69
CA ASP A 377 5.20 8.78 -5.79
C ASP A 377 5.45 7.27 -5.79
N VAL A 378 6.18 6.80 -6.79
CA VAL A 378 6.54 5.39 -6.95
C VAL A 378 8.03 5.22 -6.77
N TYR A 379 8.40 4.59 -5.67
CA TYR A 379 9.79 4.23 -5.38
C TYR A 379 10.07 2.86 -5.95
N VAL A 380 10.94 2.80 -6.94
CA VAL A 380 11.36 1.56 -7.60
C VAL A 380 12.84 1.27 -7.31
N PRO A 381 13.30 0.03 -7.52
CA PRO A 381 14.73 -0.26 -7.48
C PRO A 381 15.49 0.61 -8.48
N ASP A 382 16.72 1.01 -8.14
CA ASP A 382 17.50 1.95 -8.95
C ASP A 382 17.82 1.41 -10.36
N ASP A 383 17.96 0.08 -10.48
CA ASP A 383 18.14 -0.62 -11.75
C ASP A 383 16.85 -0.76 -12.59
N GLN A 384 15.68 -0.41 -12.04
CA GLN A 384 14.37 -0.46 -12.74
C GLN A 384 13.85 0.93 -13.16
N ALA A 385 14.38 2.02 -12.60
CA ALA A 385 13.83 3.36 -12.82
C ALA A 385 13.73 3.76 -14.29
N GLN A 386 14.81 3.58 -15.06
CA GLN A 386 14.81 3.94 -16.49
C GLN A 386 13.80 3.11 -17.29
N ALA A 387 13.74 1.79 -17.06
CA ALA A 387 12.78 0.93 -17.75
C ALA A 387 11.32 1.33 -17.45
N ARG A 388 11.04 1.79 -16.22
CA ARG A 388 9.72 2.29 -15.85
C ARG A 388 9.38 3.60 -16.56
N ILE A 389 10.33 4.54 -16.63
CA ILE A 389 10.18 5.80 -17.36
C ILE A 389 9.90 5.52 -18.84
N ASP A 390 10.71 4.68 -19.47
CA ASP A 390 10.57 4.33 -20.89
C ASP A 390 9.21 3.70 -21.19
N ALA A 391 8.71 2.81 -20.32
CA ALA A 391 7.39 2.21 -20.45
C ALA A 391 6.27 3.25 -20.35
N ALA A 392 6.37 4.20 -19.42
CA ALA A 392 5.39 5.28 -19.26
C ALA A 392 5.39 6.23 -20.47
N LEU A 393 6.55 6.55 -21.03
CA LEU A 393 6.68 7.35 -22.25
C LEU A 393 6.09 6.63 -23.47
N ALA A 394 6.35 5.31 -23.61
CA ALA A 394 5.76 4.49 -24.67
C ALA A 394 4.23 4.42 -24.56
N ALA A 395 3.67 4.59 -23.35
CA ALA A 395 2.24 4.65 -23.09
C ALA A 395 1.64 6.06 -23.27
N GLY A 396 2.36 7.01 -23.89
CA GLY A 396 1.89 8.37 -24.17
C GLY A 396 2.15 9.39 -23.08
N GLY A 397 2.92 9.01 -22.06
CA GLY A 397 3.40 9.93 -21.04
C GLY A 397 4.49 10.88 -21.53
N ARG A 398 4.82 11.87 -20.69
CA ARG A 398 5.92 12.81 -20.90
C ARG A 398 6.65 13.09 -19.59
N VAL A 399 7.97 13.21 -19.62
CA VAL A 399 8.73 13.78 -18.49
C VAL A 399 8.43 15.28 -18.45
N VAL A 400 8.02 15.78 -17.29
CA VAL A 400 7.76 17.21 -17.06
C VAL A 400 8.76 17.85 -16.09
N TYR A 401 9.51 17.02 -15.36
CA TYR A 401 10.59 17.46 -14.48
C TYR A 401 11.65 16.36 -14.30
N ASP A 402 12.93 16.70 -14.42
CA ASP A 402 14.06 15.78 -14.24
C ASP A 402 15.34 16.45 -13.70
N ASP A 403 15.28 17.68 -13.17
CA ASP A 403 16.45 18.40 -12.67
C ASP A 403 17.11 17.71 -11.45
N GLU A 404 16.36 16.87 -10.73
CA GLU A 404 16.85 16.07 -9.59
C GLU A 404 17.19 14.62 -9.99
N ALA A 405 17.26 14.31 -11.28
CA ALA A 405 17.74 13.02 -11.74
C ALA A 405 19.20 12.77 -11.27
N PRO A 406 19.56 11.54 -10.84
CA PRO A 406 18.77 10.33 -10.91
C PRO A 406 17.94 10.04 -9.63
N GLU A 407 17.76 11.01 -8.73
CA GLU A 407 17.05 10.77 -7.47
C GLU A 407 15.53 10.64 -7.68
N TRP A 408 14.96 11.42 -8.60
CA TRP A 408 13.57 11.29 -9.05
C TRP A 408 13.27 12.06 -10.34
N TRP A 409 12.12 11.76 -10.94
CA TRP A 409 11.54 12.38 -12.14
C TRP A 409 10.04 12.54 -11.95
N THR A 410 9.45 13.64 -12.45
CA THR A 410 7.99 13.75 -12.61
C THR A 410 7.59 13.44 -14.04
N LEU A 411 6.64 12.54 -14.18
CA LEU A 411 5.98 12.23 -15.44
C LEU A 411 4.54 12.71 -15.39
N ALA A 412 4.04 13.15 -16.55
CA ALA A 412 2.64 13.48 -16.74
C ALA A 412 1.99 12.53 -17.73
N ASP A 413 0.76 12.12 -17.42
CA ASP A 413 -0.10 11.36 -18.32
C ASP A 413 -0.58 12.22 -19.52
N PRO A 414 -1.29 11.64 -20.50
CA PRO A 414 -1.81 12.39 -21.66
C PRO A 414 -2.68 13.61 -21.30
N GLU A 415 -3.30 13.61 -20.11
CA GLU A 415 -4.15 14.68 -19.61
C GLU A 415 -3.49 15.59 -18.57
N GLY A 416 -2.21 15.39 -18.29
CA GLY A 416 -1.44 16.21 -17.36
C GLY A 416 -1.61 15.85 -15.88
N ASN A 417 -2.13 14.67 -15.52
CA ASN A 417 -2.00 14.18 -14.15
C ASN A 417 -0.56 13.71 -13.92
N GLU A 418 0.02 14.05 -12.77
CA GLU A 418 1.43 13.83 -12.48
C GLU A 418 1.67 12.66 -11.53
N VAL A 419 2.83 12.01 -11.70
CA VAL A 419 3.34 10.90 -10.90
C VAL A 419 4.86 10.99 -10.87
N ASP A 420 5.45 10.74 -9.71
CA ASP A 420 6.90 10.73 -9.54
C ASP A 420 7.45 9.31 -9.59
N ILE A 421 8.56 9.11 -10.28
CA ILE A 421 9.40 7.91 -10.16
C ILE A 421 10.63 8.28 -9.35
N ALA A 422 10.90 7.55 -8.28
CA ALA A 422 11.95 7.85 -7.33
C ALA A 422 12.82 6.63 -7.00
N VAL A 423 14.07 6.89 -6.61
CA VAL A 423 15.01 5.85 -6.12
C VAL A 423 15.63 6.29 -4.80
N MET A 424 15.94 5.33 -3.91
CA MET A 424 16.59 5.65 -2.62
C MET A 424 18.11 5.60 -2.66
N VAL A 425 18.67 4.78 -3.56
CA VAL A 425 20.12 4.64 -3.70
C VAL A 425 20.70 5.96 -4.19
N GLY A 426 21.62 6.55 -3.43
CA GLY A 426 22.29 7.82 -3.75
C GLY A 426 21.77 9.03 -2.97
N ARG A 427 20.51 9.03 -2.50
CA ARG A 427 19.93 10.18 -1.76
C ARG A 427 20.67 10.48 -0.44
N GLU A 428 21.00 9.44 0.32
CA GLU A 428 21.74 9.58 1.59
C GLU A 428 23.22 9.98 1.40
N ASP A 429 23.79 9.70 0.21
CA ASP A 429 25.17 10.03 -0.14
C ASP A 429 25.27 11.52 -0.56
N ALA A 430 24.25 12.05 -1.27
CA ALA A 430 24.17 13.44 -1.71
C ALA A 430 24.03 14.45 -0.56
N GLY A 431 23.25 14.12 0.48
CA GLY A 431 23.09 14.95 1.68
C GLY A 431 24.38 15.15 2.48
N ARG A 432 25.35 14.21 2.40
CA ARG A 432 26.67 14.35 3.04
C ARG A 432 27.64 15.22 2.24
N GLY A 433 27.37 15.46 0.95
CA GLY A 433 28.20 16.28 0.06
C GLY A 433 27.88 17.78 0.11
N ARG A 434 26.65 18.17 0.46
CA ARG A 434 26.22 19.59 0.55
C ARG A 434 26.70 20.33 1.82
N HIS A 435 27.44 19.65 2.69
CA HIS A 435 28.01 20.21 3.95
C HIS A 435 29.54 20.10 4.03
N ARG A 436 30.25 20.02 2.90
CA ARG A 436 31.72 20.12 2.86
C ARG A 436 32.21 21.37 2.17
#